data_AF-A0A7V4UX24-F1
#
_entry.id   AF-A0A7V4UX24-F1
#
_cell.length_a   1.000
_cell.length_b   1.000
_cell.length_c   1.000
_cell.angle_alpha   90.00
_cell.angle_beta   90.00
_cell.angle_gamma   90.00
#
_symmetry.space_group_name_H-M   'P 1'
#
loop_
_entity.id
_entity.type
_entity.pdbx_description
1 polymer ?
#
loop_
_entity_poly.entity_id
_entity_poly.type
_entity_poly.pdbx_seq_one_letter_code
_entity_poly.pdbx_strand_id
1 'polypeptide(L)' 'MKCPFCAYSDSKVVDSRPDKGGANIRRRRECEACG' A
#
# COMPACT_ATOMS: atom_id res chain seq x y z
N MET A 1 -4.89 -3.12 -5.57
CA MET A 1 -6.03 -2.37 -4.96
C MET A 1 -6.24 -1.20 -5.87
N LYS A 2 -7.48 -0.93 -6.27
CA LYS A 2 -7.73 0.10 -7.27
C LYS A 2 -7.25 1.46 -6.74
N CYS A 3 -6.35 2.12 -7.47
CA CYS A 3 -5.82 3.42 -7.06
C CYS A 3 -6.96 4.45 -7.03
N PRO A 4 -7.15 5.21 -5.94
CA PRO A 4 -8.24 6.17 -5.84
C PRO A 4 -8.06 7.39 -6.76
N PHE A 5 -6.85 7.63 -7.28
CA PHE A 5 -6.55 8.79 -8.13
C PHE A 5 -6.73 8.49 -9.62
N CYS A 6 -6.13 7.40 -10.10
CA CYS A 6 -6.10 7.06 -11.53
C CYS A 6 -6.90 5.80 -11.88
N ALA A 7 -7.56 5.16 -10.90
CA ALA A 7 -8.31 3.93 -11.06
C ALA A 7 -7.51 2.72 -11.58
N TYR A 8 -6.17 2.76 -11.54
CA TYR A 8 -5.30 1.64 -11.91
C TYR A 8 -5.53 0.43 -11.00
N SER A 9 -5.55 -0.79 -11.56
CA SER A 9 -5.91 -2.03 -10.86
C SER A 9 -4.88 -2.44 -9.80
N ASP A 10 -3.62 -2.12 -10.06
CA ASP A 10 -2.49 -2.65 -9.34
C ASP A 10 -1.76 -1.58 -8.51
N SER A 11 -1.17 -2.03 -7.42
CA SER A 11 -0.54 -1.16 -6.44
C SER A 11 0.55 -1.96 -5.77
N LYS A 12 1.78 -1.44 -5.76
CA LYS A 12 2.94 -2.13 -5.20
C LYS A 12 3.04 -1.87 -3.71
N VAL A 13 3.32 -2.90 -2.92
CA VAL A 13 3.67 -2.72 -1.50
C VAL A 13 5.11 -2.25 -1.42
N VAL A 14 5.32 -1.06 -0.86
CA VAL A 14 6.65 -0.42 -0.78
C VAL A 14 7.22 -0.42 0.62
N ASP A 15 6.38 -0.52 1.65
CA ASP A 15 6.82 -0.58 3.04
C ASP A 15 5.86 -1.44 3.87
N SER A 16 6.40 -2.24 4.76
CA SER A 16 5.65 -3.06 5.71
C SER A 16 6.27 -2.92 7.09
N ARG A 17 5.53 -2.30 8.01
CA ARG A 17 5.97 -2.10 9.39
C ARG A 17 5.06 -2.84 10.36
N PRO A 18 5.60 -3.60 11.31
CA PRO A 18 4.81 -4.11 12.42
C PRO A 18 4.42 -2.96 13.36
N ASP A 19 3.20 -3.01 13.88
CA ASP A 19 2.77 -2.10 14.95
C ASP A 19 3.49 -2.46 16.27
N LYS A 20 3.59 -1.52 17.22
CA LYS A 20 4.40 -1.68 18.45
C LYS A 20 4.00 -2.89 19.30
N GLY A 21 2.76 -3.37 19.14
CA GLY A 21 2.24 -4.57 19.82
C GLY A 21 2.28 -5.86 19.01
N GLY A 22 2.87 -5.89 17.82
CA GLY A 22 3.01 -7.08 16.97
C GLY A 22 1.70 -7.66 16.41
N ALA A 23 0.54 -7.19 16.87
CA ALA A 23 -0.77 -7.71 16.50
C ALA A 23 -1.21 -7.31 15.08
N ASN A 24 -0.65 -6.23 14.52
CA ASN A 24 -1.04 -5.71 13.21
C ASN A 24 0.19 -5.29 12.39
N ILE A 25 0.12 -5.50 11.08
CA ILE A 25 1.15 -5.06 10.13
C ILE A 25 0.55 -4.00 9.23
N ARG A 26 1.13 -2.80 9.25
CA ARG A 26 0.75 -1.70 8.37
C ARG A 26 1.57 -1.80 7.08
N ARG A 27 0.89 -1.87 5.93
CA ARG A 27 1.52 -1.94 4.61
C ARG A 27 1.22 -0.67 3.82
N ARG A 28 2.24 0.10 3.45
CA ARG A 28 2.11 1.23 2.52
C ARG A 28 2.10 0.68 1.10
N ARG A 29 1.09 1.08 0.31
CA ARG A 29 0.97 0.75 -1.11
C ARG A 29 1.16 2.02 -1.94
N GLU A 30 1.88 1.90 -3.05
CA GLU A 30 2.12 2.98 -4.01
C GLU A 30 1.55 2.59 -5.36
N CYS A 31 1.00 3.55 -6.11
CA CYS A 31 0.41 3.26 -7.41
C CYS A 31 1.50 3.26 -8.47
N GLU A 32 1.64 2.17 -9.23
CA GLU A 32 2.68 2.09 -10.27
C GLU A 32 2.40 2.99 -11.48
N ALA A 33 1.15 3.45 -11.65
CA ALA A 33 0.76 4.32 -12.76
C ALA A 33 0.85 5.82 -12.44
N CYS A 34 0.56 6.24 -11.20
CA CYS A 34 0.49 7.65 -10.84
C CYS A 34 1.35 8.10 -9.65
N GLY A 35 2.03 7.18 -8.96
CA GLY A 35 2.94 7.47 -7.83
C GLY A 35 2.21 7.82 -6.55
#